data_AF-M5BZ56-F1
#
_entry.id   AF-M5BZ56-F1
#
_cell.length_a   1.000
_cell.length_b   1.000
_cell.length_c   1.000
_cell.angle_alpha   90.00
_cell.angle_beta   90.00
_cell.angle_gamma   90.00
#
_symmetry.space_group_name_H-M   'P 1'
#
loop_
_entity.id
_entity.type
_entity.pdbx_description
1 polymer ?
#
loop_
_entity_poly.entity_id
_entity_poly.type
_entity_poly.pdbx_seq_one_letter_code
_entity_poly.pdbx_strand_id
1 'polypeptide(L)'
;MAHLRRLLSKAQKKCYTISVGKLNPAKLANFMEIECFVLVACPENSVIDSKEFYRPIVTPFELEIAIGVDRSWTGEYVLDFDQILSSRKPDDVPDEQVSDEDPDQPSFSLVTGTYRHAKRYVDPKVAHGERVDPDSHAITLRNNESALSQAVATAGSEFLHSRSFQGLEQRLGKDEPAVLEQGRSGIAKGYEDVDHPSIP
;
A
#
# COMPACT_ATOMS: atom_id res chain seq x y z
N MET A 1 2.09 -17.20 4.45
CA MET A 1 1.74 -16.07 3.53
C MET A 1 0.27 -16.03 3.13
N ALA A 2 -0.33 -17.10 2.57
CA ALA A 2 -1.74 -17.08 2.16
C ALA A 2 -2.72 -16.70 3.30
N HIS A 3 -2.43 -17.16 4.52
CA HIS A 3 -3.19 -16.84 5.73
C HIS A 3 -3.29 -15.33 5.99
N LEU A 4 -2.16 -14.63 6.12
CA LEU A 4 -2.13 -13.18 6.37
C LEU A 4 -2.85 -12.39 5.28
N ARG A 5 -2.70 -12.80 4.01
CA ARG A 5 -3.41 -12.13 2.90
C ARG A 5 -4.92 -12.28 3.02
N ARG A 6 -5.40 -13.47 3.38
CA ARG A 6 -6.84 -13.72 3.60
C ARG A 6 -7.37 -12.89 4.77
N LEU A 7 -6.63 -12.83 5.87
CA LEU A 7 -6.99 -12.06 7.06
C LEU A 7 -7.09 -10.56 6.72
N LEU A 8 -6.07 -10.01 6.05
CA LEU A 8 -6.08 -8.60 5.61
C LEU A 8 -7.18 -8.31 4.59
N SER A 9 -7.45 -9.22 3.65
CA SER A 9 -8.59 -9.09 2.73
C SER A 9 -9.94 -9.07 3.44
N LYS A 10 -10.13 -9.93 4.46
CA LYS A 10 -11.37 -9.94 5.28
C LYS A 10 -11.56 -8.60 6.01
N ALA A 11 -10.46 -8.02 6.50
CA ALA A 11 -10.45 -6.70 7.13
C ALA A 11 -10.46 -5.52 6.12
N GLN A 12 -10.62 -5.80 4.81
CA GLN A 12 -10.60 -4.80 3.72
C GLN A 12 -9.35 -3.91 3.74
N LYS A 13 -8.19 -4.48 4.10
CA LYS A 13 -6.89 -3.80 4.08
C LYS A 13 -6.11 -4.19 2.84
N LYS A 14 -5.57 -3.20 2.12
CA LYS A 14 -4.69 -3.46 0.99
C LYS A 14 -3.35 -3.99 1.49
N CYS A 15 -2.89 -5.11 0.93
CA CYS A 15 -1.62 -5.72 1.32
C CYS A 15 -0.71 -5.93 0.10
N TYR A 16 0.58 -5.70 0.31
CA TYR A 16 1.64 -5.95 -0.67
C TYR A 16 2.68 -6.89 -0.04
N THR A 17 3.17 -7.84 -0.82
CA THR A 17 4.27 -8.71 -0.38
C THR A 17 5.56 -8.18 -0.97
N ILE A 18 6.48 -7.76 -0.10
CA ILE A 18 7.77 -7.22 -0.50
C ILE A 18 8.84 -8.16 0.06
N SER A 19 9.75 -8.60 -0.81
CA SER A 19 10.93 -9.36 -0.40
C SER A 19 12.11 -8.40 -0.26
N VAL A 20 12.69 -8.33 0.93
CA VAL A 20 13.85 -7.51 1.24
C VAL A 20 14.86 -8.37 1.99
N GLY A 21 16.15 -8.19 1.71
CA GLY A 21 17.22 -8.76 2.53
C GLY A 21 17.31 -8.06 3.89
N LYS A 22 18.47 -7.48 4.22
CA LYS A 22 18.59 -6.66 5.44
C LYS A 22 17.68 -5.43 5.37
N LEU A 23 16.84 -5.27 6.38
CA LEU A 23 15.96 -4.12 6.55
C LEU A 23 16.77 -2.86 6.81
N ASN A 24 16.31 -1.76 6.24
CA ASN A 24 16.94 -0.46 6.34
C ASN A 24 15.83 0.60 6.19
N PRO A 25 15.79 1.64 7.06
CA PRO A 25 14.84 2.74 6.93
C PRO A 25 14.74 3.32 5.52
N ALA A 26 15.87 3.48 4.81
CA ALA A 26 15.88 4.02 3.45
C ALA A 26 15.15 3.12 2.43
N LYS A 27 15.18 1.80 2.63
CA LYS A 27 14.48 0.86 1.73
C LYS A 27 12.97 0.93 1.93
N LEU A 28 12.53 1.01 3.19
CA LEU A 28 11.11 1.07 3.52
C LEU A 28 10.50 2.44 3.23
N ALA A 29 11.29 3.52 3.35
CA ALA A 29 10.87 4.89 3.03
C ALA A 29 10.41 5.06 1.57
N ASN A 30 10.87 4.22 0.64
CA ASN A 30 10.40 4.23 -0.75
C ASN A 30 8.90 3.86 -0.90
N PHE A 31 8.30 3.26 0.12
CA PHE A 31 6.90 2.84 0.13
C PHE A 31 6.06 3.74 1.04
N MET A 32 6.01 5.03 0.72
CA MET A 32 5.34 6.03 1.56
C MET A 32 3.82 5.78 1.74
N GLU A 33 3.20 5.08 0.79
CA GLU A 33 1.80 4.63 0.83
C GLU A 33 1.54 3.63 1.97
N ILE A 34 2.55 2.87 2.37
CA ILE A 34 2.40 1.82 3.38
C ILE A 34 2.35 2.47 4.77
N GLU A 35 1.27 2.18 5.49
CA GLU A 35 1.05 2.69 6.85
C GLU A 35 1.67 1.78 7.93
N CYS A 36 1.85 0.49 7.65
CA CYS A 36 2.41 -0.50 8.57
C CYS A 36 3.07 -1.66 7.79
N PHE A 37 4.20 -2.17 8.28
CA PHE A 37 4.88 -3.33 7.73
C PHE A 37 4.70 -4.54 8.66
N VAL A 38 4.42 -5.69 8.08
CA VAL A 38 4.37 -6.97 8.81
C VAL A 38 5.62 -7.76 8.46
N LEU A 39 6.49 -7.97 9.43
CA LEU A 39 7.73 -8.72 9.24
C LEU A 39 7.48 -10.22 9.40
N VAL A 40 7.56 -10.96 8.30
CA VAL A 40 7.57 -12.43 8.31
C VAL A 40 9.00 -12.90 8.10
N ALA A 41 9.68 -13.27 9.19
CA ALA A 41 11.08 -13.68 9.18
C ALA A 41 11.34 -14.82 10.19
N CYS A 42 12.58 -15.28 10.27
CA CYS A 42 13.03 -16.22 11.29
C CYS A 42 12.80 -15.63 12.69
N PRO A 43 12.33 -16.40 13.68
CA PRO A 43 12.00 -15.89 15.02
C PRO A 43 13.19 -15.17 15.69
N GLU A 44 14.42 -15.58 15.42
CA GLU A 44 15.66 -15.00 15.97
C GLU A 44 15.95 -13.58 15.45
N ASN A 45 15.37 -13.20 14.31
CA ASN A 45 15.57 -11.88 13.67
C ASN A 45 14.25 -11.11 13.50
N SER A 46 13.20 -11.54 14.19
CA SER A 46 11.85 -10.96 14.10
C SER A 46 11.66 -9.73 14.99
N VAL A 47 12.50 -9.57 16.03
CA VAL A 47 12.49 -8.43 16.94
C VAL A 47 13.35 -7.31 16.36
N ILE A 48 12.70 -6.22 15.94
CA ILE A 48 13.36 -5.05 15.37
C ILE A 48 13.03 -3.84 16.23
N ASP A 49 14.03 -2.98 16.46
CA ASP A 49 13.79 -1.67 17.06
C ASP A 49 13.02 -0.78 16.06
N SER A 50 11.73 -0.61 16.31
CA SER A 50 10.83 0.16 15.46
C SER A 50 11.11 1.66 15.49
N LYS A 51 11.93 2.17 16.44
CA LYS A 51 12.21 3.60 16.60
C LYS A 51 12.97 4.22 15.44
N GLU A 52 13.76 3.44 14.72
CA GLU A 52 14.53 3.91 13.56
C GLU A 52 13.69 3.99 12.27
N PHE A 53 12.46 3.46 12.30
CA PHE A 53 11.60 3.37 11.12
C PHE A 53 10.46 4.38 11.16
N TYR A 54 10.19 5.00 10.01
CA TYR A 54 9.09 5.98 9.86
C TYR A 54 7.68 5.37 10.02
N ARG A 55 7.58 4.06 9.82
CA ARG A 55 6.32 3.30 9.90
C ARG A 55 6.52 2.11 10.83
N PRO A 56 5.50 1.75 11.62
CA PRO A 56 5.59 0.61 12.53
C PRO A 56 5.87 -0.68 11.75
N ILE A 57 6.78 -1.47 12.29
CA ILE A 57 7.05 -2.85 11.86
C ILE A 57 6.48 -3.74 12.95
N VAL A 58 5.51 -4.57 12.60
CA VAL A 58 4.83 -5.48 13.52
C VAL A 58 5.08 -6.94 13.14
N THR A 59 4.94 -7.83 14.10
CA THR A 59 5.00 -9.28 13.87
C THR A 59 3.65 -9.82 13.38
N PRO A 60 3.61 -11.04 12.79
CA PRO A 60 2.34 -11.66 12.41
C PRO A 60 1.41 -11.89 13.60
N PHE A 61 1.96 -12.13 14.79
CA PHE A 61 1.21 -12.30 16.04
C PHE A 61 0.50 -11.01 16.45
N GLU A 62 1.23 -9.89 16.45
CA GLU A 62 0.66 -8.57 16.75
C GLU A 62 -0.44 -8.18 15.75
N LEU A 63 -0.28 -8.53 14.48
CA LEU A 63 -1.28 -8.28 13.45
C LEU A 63 -2.59 -9.03 13.73
N GLU A 64 -2.53 -10.31 14.10
CA GLU A 64 -3.71 -11.13 14.40
C GLU A 64 -4.51 -10.56 15.58
N ILE A 65 -3.81 -10.13 16.62
CA ILE A 65 -4.43 -9.47 17.78
C ILE A 65 -5.03 -8.12 17.38
N ALA A 66 -4.29 -7.31 16.60
CA ALA A 66 -4.72 -5.97 16.20
C ALA A 66 -5.98 -5.99 15.33
N ILE A 67 -6.19 -7.04 14.54
CA ILE A 67 -7.39 -7.18 13.70
C ILE A 67 -8.55 -7.79 14.48
N GLY A 68 -8.30 -8.40 15.64
CA GLY A 68 -9.35 -8.84 16.57
C GLY A 68 -10.17 -10.04 16.10
N VAL A 69 -9.71 -10.76 15.07
CA VAL A 69 -10.49 -11.84 14.43
C VAL A 69 -10.26 -13.20 15.10
N ASP A 70 -9.04 -13.48 15.58
CA ASP A 70 -8.68 -14.83 16.03
C ASP A 70 -8.03 -14.87 17.43
N ARG A 71 -7.61 -13.74 18.01
CA ARG A 71 -6.82 -13.72 19.26
C ARG A 71 -7.04 -12.48 20.13
N SER A 72 -7.47 -12.69 21.37
CA SER A 72 -7.39 -11.69 22.44
C SER A 72 -5.99 -11.67 23.07
N TRP A 73 -5.53 -10.53 23.56
CA TRP A 73 -4.25 -10.43 24.29
C TRP A 73 -4.30 -11.23 25.60
N THR A 74 -3.59 -12.36 25.66
CA THR A 74 -3.49 -13.25 26.83
C THR A 74 -2.21 -13.05 27.66
N GLY A 75 -1.28 -12.21 27.19
CA GLY A 75 0.04 -11.99 27.79
C GLY A 75 1.14 -12.90 27.24
N GLU A 76 0.81 -13.87 26.38
CA GLU A 76 1.79 -14.64 25.62
C GLU A 76 2.26 -13.85 24.39
N TYR A 77 3.52 -14.03 23.99
CA TYR A 77 4.09 -13.39 22.81
C TYR A 77 4.82 -14.42 21.95
N VAL A 78 4.26 -14.73 20.79
CA VAL A 78 4.75 -15.78 19.89
C VAL A 78 5.42 -15.14 18.66
N LEU A 79 6.71 -15.44 18.47
CA LEU A 79 7.49 -14.91 17.34
C LEU A 79 7.57 -15.89 16.16
N ASP A 80 7.40 -17.18 16.42
CA ASP A 80 7.49 -18.22 15.41
C ASP A 80 6.19 -18.28 14.60
N PHE A 81 6.30 -17.99 13.30
CA PHE A 81 5.16 -17.95 12.40
C PHE A 81 4.54 -19.34 12.18
N ASP A 82 5.32 -20.42 12.22
CA ASP A 82 4.79 -21.77 12.03
C ASP A 82 3.96 -22.21 13.25
N GLN A 83 4.37 -21.78 14.44
CA GLN A 83 3.57 -21.96 15.66
C GLN A 83 2.27 -21.17 15.59
N ILE A 84 2.30 -19.92 15.11
CA ILE A 84 1.10 -19.09 14.91
C ILE A 84 0.08 -19.80 14.00
N LEU A 85 0.55 -20.38 12.89
CA LEU A 85 -0.31 -21.12 11.96
C LEU A 85 -0.88 -22.41 12.56
N SER A 86 -0.09 -23.11 13.39
CA SER A 86 -0.44 -24.41 13.96
C SER A 86 -1.34 -24.33 15.20
N SER A 87 -1.20 -23.25 15.99
CA SER A 87 -1.98 -23.00 17.21
C SER A 87 -3.41 -22.50 16.93
N ARG A 88 -3.83 -22.54 15.66
CA ARG A 88 -5.18 -22.20 15.23
C ARG A 88 -6.15 -23.32 15.61
N LYS A 89 -7.12 -23.02 16.47
CA LYS A 89 -8.26 -23.91 16.67
C LYS A 89 -9.14 -23.85 15.42
N PRO A 90 -9.59 -24.99 14.88
CA PRO A 90 -10.51 -25.00 13.73
C PRO A 90 -11.88 -24.38 14.05
N ASP A 91 -12.20 -24.21 15.34
CA ASP A 91 -13.47 -23.67 15.84
C ASP A 91 -13.43 -22.19 16.26
N ASP A 92 -12.34 -21.45 15.99
CA ASP A 92 -12.40 -19.96 15.98
C ASP A 92 -13.11 -19.54 14.70
N VAL A 93 -14.43 -19.75 14.70
CA VAL A 93 -15.33 -18.89 13.96
C VAL A 93 -15.12 -17.53 14.61
N PRO A 94 -14.61 -16.51 13.89
CA PRO A 94 -14.57 -15.18 14.45
C PRO A 94 -15.99 -14.91 14.90
N ASP A 95 -16.15 -14.69 16.21
CA ASP A 95 -17.41 -14.23 16.76
C ASP A 95 -17.77 -13.04 15.88
N GLU A 96 -18.77 -13.23 15.01
CA GLU A 96 -19.41 -12.12 14.34
C GLU A 96 -20.17 -11.43 15.47
N GLN A 97 -19.42 -10.78 16.35
CA GLN A 97 -19.88 -9.62 17.07
C GLN A 97 -20.10 -8.61 15.95
N VAL A 98 -21.27 -8.76 15.31
CA VAL A 98 -21.97 -7.68 14.65
C VAL A 98 -22.21 -6.70 15.77
N SER A 99 -21.19 -5.90 16.08
CA SER A 99 -21.42 -4.67 16.78
C SER A 99 -22.38 -3.91 15.87
N ASP A 100 -23.55 -3.54 16.39
CA ASP A 100 -24.44 -2.55 15.74
C ASP A 100 -23.75 -1.18 15.55
N GLU A 101 -22.48 -1.07 15.91
CA GLU A 101 -21.60 0.05 15.62
C GLU A 101 -21.38 0.16 14.10
N ASP A 102 -21.82 1.30 13.58
CA ASP A 102 -21.59 1.71 12.21
C ASP A 102 -20.08 1.57 11.88
N PRO A 103 -19.71 0.70 10.92
CA PRO A 103 -18.32 0.45 10.55
C PRO A 103 -17.57 1.71 10.07
N ASP A 104 -18.30 2.73 9.65
CA ASP A 104 -17.78 3.99 9.15
C ASP A 104 -17.79 5.09 10.23
N GLN A 105 -18.14 4.75 11.47
CA GLN A 105 -18.11 5.68 12.58
C GLN A 105 -16.69 6.26 12.79
N PRO A 106 -16.52 7.59 12.80
CA PRO A 106 -15.22 8.20 13.04
C PRO A 106 -14.77 8.02 14.49
N SER A 107 -13.53 7.61 14.68
CA SER A 107 -12.90 7.51 16.01
C SER A 107 -12.01 8.73 16.27
N PHE A 108 -12.07 9.31 17.47
CA PHE A 108 -11.20 10.43 17.84
C PHE A 108 -9.84 9.93 18.32
N SER A 109 -8.76 10.34 17.67
CA SER A 109 -7.41 9.99 18.08
C SER A 109 -6.87 11.03 19.07
N LEU A 110 -6.66 10.62 20.33
CA LEU A 110 -6.02 11.46 21.35
C LEU A 110 -4.56 11.80 21.01
N VAL A 111 -3.90 10.98 20.18
CA VAL A 111 -2.50 11.19 19.78
C VAL A 111 -2.38 12.31 18.75
N THR A 112 -3.31 12.37 17.79
CA THR A 112 -3.29 13.42 16.75
C THR A 112 -4.28 14.56 16.97
N GLY A 113 -5.18 14.44 17.94
CA GLY A 113 -6.25 15.42 18.19
C GLY A 113 -7.27 15.52 17.05
N THR A 114 -7.38 14.48 16.22
CA THR A 114 -8.21 14.48 15.01
C THR A 114 -9.10 13.25 14.92
N TYR A 115 -10.25 13.39 14.27
CA TYR A 115 -11.10 12.26 13.89
C TYR A 115 -10.43 11.45 12.79
N ARG A 116 -10.49 10.13 12.91
CA ARG A 116 -9.96 9.17 11.95
C ARG A 116 -11.09 8.26 11.49
N HIS A 117 -11.15 8.08 10.17
CA HIS A 117 -12.00 7.08 9.54
C HIS A 117 -11.16 5.85 9.21
N ALA A 118 -11.72 4.66 9.40
CA ALA A 118 -11.05 3.44 9.02
C ALA A 118 -10.99 3.35 7.48
N LYS A 119 -9.80 3.51 6.90
CA LYS A 119 -9.62 3.28 5.46
C LYS A 119 -9.88 1.80 5.15
N ARG A 120 -10.90 1.53 4.34
CA ARG A 120 -11.28 0.19 3.86
C ARG A 120 -11.22 0.20 2.35
N TYR A 121 -10.56 -0.79 1.77
CA TYR A 121 -10.41 -0.92 0.34
C TYR A 121 -11.13 -2.18 -0.12
N VAL A 122 -12.08 -2.01 -1.04
CA VAL A 122 -12.78 -3.12 -1.68
C VAL A 122 -11.94 -3.63 -2.86
N ASP A 123 -11.86 -4.95 -3.02
CA ASP A 123 -11.16 -5.53 -4.17
C ASP A 123 -11.97 -5.26 -5.45
N PRO A 124 -11.42 -4.59 -6.49
CA PRO A 124 -12.18 -4.19 -7.68
C PRO A 124 -12.79 -5.36 -8.46
N LYS A 125 -12.36 -6.61 -8.20
CA LYS A 125 -12.99 -7.81 -8.78
C LYS A 125 -14.41 -8.06 -8.26
N VAL A 126 -14.77 -7.49 -7.11
CA VAL A 126 -16.10 -7.64 -6.49
C VAL A 126 -16.99 -6.43 -6.77
N ALA A 127 -16.39 -5.27 -7.09
CA ALA A 127 -17.09 -4.04 -7.41
C ALA A 127 -17.59 -4.02 -8.88
N HIS A 128 -18.44 -4.97 -9.25
CA HIS A 128 -19.26 -4.84 -10.45
C HIS A 128 -20.55 -4.09 -10.09
N GLY A 129 -20.56 -2.77 -10.31
CA GLY A 129 -21.82 -2.01 -10.40
C GLY A 129 -21.99 -0.76 -9.55
N GLU A 130 -21.00 -0.33 -8.75
CA GLU A 130 -21.13 0.95 -8.03
C GLU A 130 -20.91 2.14 -8.96
N ARG A 131 -21.88 3.05 -8.97
CA ARG A 131 -21.79 4.36 -9.62
C ARG A 131 -20.70 5.16 -8.93
N VAL A 132 -19.70 5.52 -9.69
CA VAL A 132 -18.55 6.31 -9.27
C VAL A 132 -18.97 7.77 -9.10
N ASP A 133 -18.82 8.33 -7.90
CA ASP A 133 -19.01 9.77 -7.65
C ASP A 133 -18.00 10.60 -8.47
N PRO A 134 -18.38 11.78 -8.99
CA PRO A 134 -17.52 12.63 -9.80
C PRO A 134 -16.31 13.20 -9.03
N ASP A 135 -16.36 13.19 -7.69
CA ASP A 135 -15.23 13.54 -6.82
C ASP A 135 -14.26 12.37 -6.58
N SER A 136 -14.53 11.19 -7.13
CA SER A 136 -13.63 10.04 -6.96
C SER A 136 -12.40 10.15 -7.88
N HIS A 137 -11.22 9.98 -7.27
CA HIS A 137 -9.93 9.99 -7.97
C HIS A 137 -9.68 8.65 -8.67
N ALA A 138 -10.45 8.40 -9.72
CA ALA A 138 -10.42 7.14 -10.45
C ALA A 138 -9.21 7.04 -11.40
N ILE A 139 -8.55 5.89 -11.40
CA ILE A 139 -7.54 5.54 -12.41
C ILE A 139 -8.25 4.86 -13.57
N THR A 140 -7.88 5.18 -14.81
CA THR A 140 -8.42 4.48 -15.98
C THR A 140 -7.62 3.21 -16.26
N LEU A 141 -8.24 2.04 -16.10
CA LEU A 141 -7.69 0.78 -16.58
C LEU A 141 -7.92 0.70 -18.10
N ARG A 142 -6.85 0.47 -18.86
CA ARG A 142 -6.94 0.11 -20.28
C ARG A 142 -7.04 -1.41 -20.37
N ASN A 143 -8.17 -1.93 -20.84
CA ASN A 143 -8.27 -3.33 -21.22
C ASN A 143 -7.75 -3.53 -22.67
N ASN A 144 -7.46 -4.76 -23.07
CA ASN A 144 -6.97 -5.12 -24.40
C ASN A 144 -7.98 -4.81 -25.54
N GLU A 145 -9.20 -4.41 -25.22
CA GLU A 145 -10.26 -4.08 -26.18
C GLU A 145 -10.42 -2.57 -26.38
N SER A 146 -9.45 -1.75 -25.94
CA SER A 146 -9.54 -0.28 -25.93
C SER A 146 -10.74 0.29 -25.17
N ALA A 147 -11.43 -0.51 -24.36
CA ALA A 147 -12.47 -0.02 -23.48
C ALA A 147 -11.82 0.61 -22.24
N LEU A 148 -12.19 1.86 -21.94
CA LEU A 148 -11.79 2.56 -20.73
C LEU A 148 -12.67 2.06 -19.58
N SER A 149 -12.10 1.29 -18.65
CA SER A 149 -12.77 0.97 -17.40
C SER A 149 -12.26 1.87 -16.29
N GLN A 150 -13.18 2.56 -15.62
CA GLN A 150 -12.87 3.40 -14.48
C GLN A 150 -12.61 2.50 -13.27
N ALA A 151 -11.39 2.48 -12.74
CA ALA A 151 -11.07 1.75 -11.52
C ALA A 151 -11.47 2.55 -10.29
N VAL A 152 -12.14 1.86 -9.37
CA VAL A 152 -12.44 2.31 -8.01
C VAL A 152 -11.15 2.77 -7.31
N ALA A 153 -11.25 3.84 -6.52
CA ALA A 153 -10.16 4.39 -5.72
C ALA A 153 -9.43 3.26 -4.96
N THR A 154 -8.19 3.00 -5.35
CA THR A 154 -7.31 2.05 -4.67
C THR A 154 -6.43 2.82 -3.70
N ALA A 155 -5.92 2.18 -2.64
CA ALA A 155 -4.94 2.78 -1.71
C ALA A 155 -3.83 3.55 -2.44
N GLY A 156 -3.34 2.96 -3.54
CA GLY A 156 -2.37 3.60 -4.41
C GLY A 156 -2.88 4.92 -4.99
N SER A 157 -4.03 4.92 -5.66
CA SER A 157 -4.56 6.11 -6.33
C SER A 157 -4.84 7.26 -5.37
N GLU A 158 -5.44 6.96 -4.22
CA GLU A 158 -5.72 7.94 -3.16
C GLU A 158 -4.41 8.54 -2.63
N PHE A 159 -3.43 7.68 -2.33
CA PHE A 159 -2.12 8.14 -1.90
C PHE A 159 -1.43 8.97 -2.98
N LEU A 160 -1.54 8.57 -4.26
CA LEU A 160 -0.93 9.32 -5.37
C LEU A 160 -1.51 10.74 -5.49
N HIS A 161 -2.78 10.93 -5.14
CA HIS A 161 -3.45 12.22 -5.19
C HIS A 161 -3.08 13.11 -4.00
N SER A 162 -2.95 12.53 -2.80
CA SER A 162 -2.66 13.31 -1.58
C SER A 162 -1.22 13.83 -1.45
N ARG A 163 -0.28 13.28 -2.21
CA ARG A 163 1.15 13.66 -2.13
C ARG A 163 1.47 14.95 -2.87
N SER A 164 2.44 15.70 -2.35
CA SER A 164 2.87 16.99 -2.90
C SER A 164 3.57 16.89 -4.26
N PHE A 165 4.20 15.76 -4.55
CA PHE A 165 4.82 15.48 -5.85
C PHE A 165 4.10 14.31 -6.53
N GLN A 166 3.44 14.58 -7.65
CA GLN A 166 2.68 13.59 -8.41
C GLN A 166 3.38 13.16 -9.71
N GLY A 167 4.62 13.63 -9.93
CA GLY A 167 5.36 13.46 -11.17
C GLY A 167 5.36 14.72 -12.02
N LEU A 168 5.77 14.58 -13.28
CA LEU A 168 5.70 15.67 -14.25
C LEU A 168 4.23 15.95 -14.59
N GLU A 169 3.80 17.21 -14.42
CA GLU A 169 2.45 17.62 -14.79
C GLU A 169 2.27 17.45 -16.30
N GLN A 170 1.32 16.61 -16.69
CA GLN A 170 0.98 16.42 -18.10
C GLN A 170 0.19 17.65 -18.55
N ARG A 171 0.90 18.67 -19.03
CA ARG A 171 0.36 19.89 -19.64
C ARG A 171 -0.30 19.59 -21.01
N LEU A 172 -1.21 18.61 -21.03
CA LEU A 172 -1.88 18.10 -22.24
C LEU A 172 -2.56 19.25 -22.99
N GLY A 173 -2.15 19.46 -24.24
CA GLY A 173 -2.69 20.52 -25.10
C GLY A 173 -2.25 21.94 -24.76
N LYS A 174 -1.42 22.15 -23.73
CA LYS A 174 -0.85 23.46 -23.37
C LYS A 174 0.58 23.65 -23.89
N ASP A 175 1.27 22.56 -24.18
CA ASP A 175 2.64 22.57 -24.70
C ASP A 175 2.64 22.19 -26.17
N GLU A 176 3.18 23.08 -27.00
CA GLU A 176 3.46 22.73 -28.38
C GLU A 176 4.53 21.63 -28.43
N PRO A 177 4.43 20.67 -29.37
CA PRO A 177 5.44 19.62 -29.52
C PRO A 177 6.84 20.22 -29.67
N ALA A 178 7.78 19.82 -28.83
CA ALA A 178 9.17 20.22 -28.98
C ALA A 178 9.72 19.69 -30.31
N VAL A 179 10.56 20.51 -30.97
CA VAL A 179 11.29 20.07 -32.16
C VAL A 179 12.23 18.95 -31.75
N LEU A 180 12.19 17.83 -32.50
CA LEU A 180 13.07 16.69 -32.26
C LEU A 180 14.51 17.08 -32.56
N GLU A 181 15.35 17.12 -31.53
CA GLU A 181 16.80 17.28 -31.69
C GLU A 181 17.49 15.92 -31.60
N GLN A 182 18.49 15.72 -32.46
CA GLN A 182 19.32 14.53 -32.41
C GLN A 182 20.17 14.57 -31.14
N GLY A 183 19.91 13.64 -30.21
CA GLY A 183 20.73 13.47 -29.02
C GLY A 183 22.12 12.90 -29.33
N ARG A 184 23.01 12.98 -28.35
CA ARG A 184 24.39 12.47 -28.47
C ARG A 184 24.39 10.97 -28.73
N SER A 185 25.17 10.54 -29.72
CA SER A 185 25.39 9.12 -30.04
C SER A 185 26.66 8.59 -29.39
N GLY A 186 26.77 7.28 -29.22
CA GLY A 186 28.02 6.64 -28.77
C GLY A 186 27.89 5.79 -27.51
N ILE A 187 29.04 5.31 -27.04
CA ILE A 187 29.16 4.42 -25.89
C ILE A 187 29.24 5.28 -24.63
N ALA A 188 28.67 4.85 -23.49
CA ALA A 188 28.66 5.62 -22.24
C ALA A 188 30.05 6.09 -21.72
N LYS A 189 31.15 5.54 -22.26
CA LYS A 189 32.53 5.95 -21.99
C LYS A 189 32.95 7.24 -22.71
N GLY A 190 32.20 7.67 -23.72
CA GLY A 190 32.44 8.87 -24.51
C GLY A 190 31.33 9.01 -25.55
N TYR A 191 30.35 9.86 -25.25
CA TYR A 191 29.35 10.25 -26.24
C TYR A 191 29.99 11.23 -27.22
N GLU A 192 29.70 11.04 -28.50
CA GLU A 192 30.05 11.98 -29.56
C GLU A 192 29.15 13.21 -29.41
N ASP A 193 29.77 14.38 -29.37
CA ASP A 193 29.02 15.63 -29.36
C ASP A 193 28.40 15.84 -30.74
N VAL A 194 27.12 16.24 -30.74
CA VAL A 194 26.40 16.59 -31.98
C VAL A 194 26.69 18.06 -32.26
N ASP A 195 27.19 18.37 -33.46
CA ASP A 195 27.39 19.76 -33.90
C ASP A 195 26.02 20.46 -33.99
N HIS A 196 25.65 21.16 -32.93
CA HIS A 196 24.49 22.05 -32.97
C HIS A 196 24.86 23.31 -33.77
N PRO A 197 24.12 23.68 -34.82
CA PRO A 197 24.29 24.99 -35.42
C PRO A 197 23.94 26.05 -34.37
N SER A 198 24.89 26.92 -34.08
CA SER A 198 24.68 28.10 -33.23
C SER A 198 23.49 28.90 -33.76
N ILE A 199 22.40 28.93 -32.99
CA ILE A 199 21.22 29.73 -33.30
C ILE A 199 21.66 31.22 -33.27
N PRO A 200 21.33 32.03 -34.30
CA PRO A 200 21.63 33.46 -34.31
C PRO A 200 20.83 34.26 -33.28
#